data_AF-A0A7S1SY89-F1
#
_entry.id   AF-A0A7S1SY89-F1
#
_cell.length_a   1.000
_cell.length_b   1.000
_cell.length_c   1.000
_cell.angle_alpha   90.00
_cell.angle_beta   90.00
_cell.angle_gamma   90.00
#
_symmetry.space_group_name_H-M   'P 1'
#
loop_
_entity.id
_entity.type
_entity.pdbx_description
1 polymer ?
#
loop_
_entity_poly.entity_id
_entity_poly.type
_entity_poly.pdbx_seq_one_letter_code
_entity_poly.pdbx_strand_id
1 'polypeptide(L)'
;YGKGVELIIPEPGFVVKTQNKTDRRKVFINVCHSEKVDPCKGNKTADPKHPGRTGTSWQIPLSLGKPKQGKDRKGAPCDVYDFVVHPITKEMAVRDARFRGLVVETAMENIEKNFSPKLDRSWTQPKMTYKGVEGAEQPHAMA
;
A
#
# COMPACT_ATOMS: atom_id res chain seq x y z
N TYR A 1 9.94 29.34 -9.13
CA TYR A 1 9.47 28.29 -10.05
C TYR A 1 8.90 27.15 -9.21
N GLY A 2 7.60 27.19 -8.94
CA GLY A 2 6.93 26.14 -8.15
C GLY A 2 6.83 24.87 -8.99
N LYS A 3 7.41 23.76 -8.51
CA LYS A 3 7.18 22.45 -9.11
C LYS A 3 5.68 22.22 -9.13
N GLY A 4 5.12 22.09 -10.33
CA GLY A 4 3.71 21.74 -10.52
C GLY A 4 3.45 20.46 -9.75
N VAL A 5 2.55 20.55 -8.78
CA VAL A 5 2.02 19.41 -8.06
C VAL A 5 1.32 18.54 -9.11
N GLU A 6 1.93 17.43 -9.49
CA GLU A 6 1.34 16.55 -10.49
C GLU A 6 0.21 15.76 -9.83
N LEU A 7 -1.03 16.17 -10.13
CA LEU A 7 -2.22 15.57 -9.57
C LEU A 7 -2.30 14.08 -9.95
N ILE A 8 -2.22 13.19 -8.97
CA ILE A 8 -2.40 11.75 -9.16
C ILE A 8 -3.86 11.41 -8.91
N ILE A 9 -4.56 10.88 -9.91
CA ILE A 9 -5.88 10.28 -9.74
C ILE A 9 -5.67 8.76 -9.81
N PRO A 10 -5.68 8.06 -8.66
CA PRO A 10 -5.40 6.64 -8.64
C PRO A 10 -6.63 5.81 -8.98
N GLU A 11 -6.41 4.62 -9.52
CA GLU A 11 -7.44 3.61 -9.76
C GLU A 11 -7.41 2.53 -8.67
N PRO A 12 -8.57 1.96 -8.30
CA PRO A 12 -8.65 0.84 -7.35
C PRO A 12 -7.85 -0.40 -7.77
N GLY A 13 -7.20 -1.05 -6.82
CA GLY A 13 -6.52 -2.34 -7.03
C GLY A 13 -7.05 -3.42 -6.10
N PHE A 14 -6.48 -3.51 -4.89
CA PHE A 14 -6.93 -4.45 -3.87
C PHE A 14 -6.78 -3.86 -2.47
N VAL A 15 -7.49 -4.46 -1.50
CA VAL A 15 -7.45 -4.00 -0.11
C VAL A 15 -6.71 -4.99 0.77
N VAL A 16 -5.84 -4.46 1.62
CA VAL A 16 -5.23 -5.17 2.74
C VAL A 16 -5.92 -4.74 4.02
N LYS A 17 -6.23 -5.70 4.88
CA LYS A 17 -6.78 -5.45 6.21
C LYS A 17 -5.83 -5.97 7.28
N THR A 18 -5.44 -5.07 8.18
CA THR A 18 -4.69 -5.35 9.40
C THR A 18 -5.37 -4.61 10.57
N GLN A 19 -4.65 -4.44 11.67
CA GLN A 19 -5.05 -3.68 12.84
C GLN A 19 -3.85 -2.95 13.44
N ASN A 20 -4.12 -1.89 14.18
CA ASN A 20 -3.13 -1.26 15.04
C ASN A 20 -2.89 -2.15 16.28
N LYS A 21 -1.63 -2.37 16.63
CA LYS A 21 -1.20 -3.19 17.77
C LYS A 21 -1.60 -2.56 19.10
N THR A 22 -1.67 -1.23 19.17
CA THR A 22 -1.89 -0.49 20.43
C THR A 22 -3.36 -0.52 20.86
N ASP A 23 -4.27 -0.14 19.97
CA ASP A 23 -5.70 0.04 20.29
C ASP A 23 -6.61 -1.00 19.60
N ARG A 24 -6.03 -1.93 18.84
CA ARG A 24 -6.75 -2.97 18.08
C ARG A 24 -7.72 -2.42 17.04
N ARG A 25 -7.64 -1.14 16.70
CA ARG A 25 -8.45 -0.53 15.65
C ARG A 25 -8.10 -1.15 14.31
N LYS A 26 -9.11 -1.44 13.48
CA LYS A 26 -8.92 -1.98 12.14
C LYS A 26 -8.25 -0.94 11.25
N VAL A 27 -7.33 -1.41 10.44
CA VAL A 27 -6.63 -0.60 9.44
C VAL A 27 -6.83 -1.25 8.08
N PHE A 28 -7.29 -0.47 7.11
CA PHE A 28 -7.42 -0.86 5.71
C PHE A 28 -6.40 -0.08 4.88
N ILE A 29 -5.68 -0.78 4.03
CA ILE A 29 -4.72 -0.20 3.09
C ILE A 29 -5.22 -0.52 1.70
N ASN A 30 -5.63 0.50 0.96
CA ASN A 30 -6.01 0.41 -0.42
C ASN A 30 -4.74 0.45 -1.27
N VAL A 31 -4.37 -0.68 -1.86
CA VAL A 31 -3.30 -0.73 -2.86
C VAL A 31 -3.90 -0.32 -4.19
N CYS A 32 -3.78 0.96 -4.50
CA CYS A 32 -4.26 1.60 -5.71
C CYS A 32 -3.13 1.73 -6.73
N HIS A 33 -3.44 2.17 -7.95
CA HIS A 33 -2.43 2.37 -8.97
C HIS A 33 -2.60 3.61 -9.83
N SER A 34 -1.50 4.13 -10.37
CA SER A 34 -1.49 5.22 -11.34
C SER A 34 -0.21 5.17 -12.18
N GLU A 35 -0.31 5.45 -13.48
CA GLU A 35 0.85 5.53 -14.40
C GLU A 35 1.81 6.68 -14.05
N LYS A 36 1.36 7.61 -13.19
CA LYS A 36 2.18 8.74 -12.70
C LYS A 36 3.19 8.34 -11.62
N VAL A 37 3.11 7.13 -11.10
CA VAL A 37 4.08 6.58 -10.14
C VAL A 37 5.06 5.71 -10.90
N ASP A 38 6.37 5.87 -10.70
CA ASP A 38 7.37 5.05 -11.39
C ASP A 38 7.17 3.53 -11.16
N PRO A 39 7.47 2.69 -12.17
CA PRO A 39 7.40 1.24 -12.03
C PRO A 39 8.43 0.68 -11.03
N CYS A 40 8.11 -0.46 -10.41
CA CYS A 40 9.06 -1.14 -9.53
C CYS A 40 10.29 -1.62 -10.32
N LYS A 41 11.46 -1.58 -9.67
CA LYS A 41 12.74 -2.02 -10.25
C LYS A 41 13.33 -3.15 -9.41
N GLY A 42 13.61 -4.28 -10.05
CA GLY A 42 14.21 -5.45 -9.42
C GLY A 42 15.66 -5.63 -9.86
N ASN A 43 16.59 -5.64 -8.91
CA ASN A 43 17.99 -5.92 -9.15
C ASN A 43 18.37 -7.26 -8.53
N LYS A 44 19.05 -8.11 -9.30
CA LYS A 44 19.62 -9.36 -8.78
C LYS A 44 20.65 -9.03 -7.70
N THR A 45 20.54 -9.68 -6.56
CA THR A 45 21.50 -9.54 -5.46
C THR A 45 22.11 -10.89 -5.16
N ALA A 46 23.40 -10.93 -4.87
CA ALA A 46 24.04 -12.11 -4.31
C ALA A 46 23.86 -12.11 -2.79
N ASP A 47 23.61 -13.27 -2.20
CA ASP A 47 23.65 -13.41 -0.74
C ASP A 47 25.12 -13.43 -0.28
N PRO A 48 25.61 -12.41 0.45
CA PRO A 48 26.99 -12.37 0.90
C PRO A 48 27.32 -13.46 1.92
N LYS A 49 26.32 -14.07 2.58
CA LYS A 49 26.50 -15.16 3.54
C LYS A 49 26.45 -16.55 2.89
N HIS A 50 25.87 -16.67 1.70
CA HIS A 50 25.71 -17.95 1.00
C HIS A 50 26.05 -17.81 -0.49
N PRO A 51 27.34 -18.00 -0.86
CA PRO A 51 27.78 -17.98 -2.25
C PRO A 51 26.94 -18.92 -3.12
N GLY A 52 26.39 -18.41 -4.22
CA GLY A 52 25.52 -19.15 -5.13
C GLY A 52 24.00 -18.97 -4.89
N ARG A 53 23.57 -18.40 -3.76
CA ARG A 53 22.17 -17.97 -3.59
C ARG A 53 21.99 -16.55 -4.12
N THR A 54 21.08 -16.39 -5.06
CA THR A 54 20.69 -15.07 -5.58
C THR A 54 19.31 -14.67 -5.07
N GLY A 55 19.19 -13.43 -4.59
CA GLY A 55 17.94 -12.77 -4.30
C GLY A 55 17.57 -11.73 -5.36
N THR A 56 16.48 -11.03 -5.13
CA THR A 56 16.11 -9.82 -5.89
C THR A 56 15.80 -8.72 -4.88
N SER A 57 16.55 -7.63 -4.95
CA SER A 57 16.23 -6.40 -4.23
C SER A 57 15.27 -5.59 -5.09
N TRP A 58 14.16 -5.17 -4.49
CA TRP A 58 13.11 -4.45 -5.16
C TRP A 58 13.04 -3.03 -4.65
N GLN A 59 13.04 -2.08 -5.57
CA GLN A 59 12.67 -0.71 -5.32
C GLN A 59 11.21 -0.53 -5.75
N ILE A 60 10.36 -0.07 -4.82
CA ILE A 60 8.92 0.13 -5.05
C ILE A 60 8.64 1.63 -4.90
N PRO A 61 8.67 2.41 -5.99
CA PRO A 61 8.16 3.77 -5.96
C PRO A 61 6.67 3.78 -5.59
N LEU A 62 6.27 4.76 -4.79
CA LEU A 62 4.92 4.85 -4.25
C LEU A 62 4.52 6.31 -3.99
N SER A 63 3.23 6.55 -3.96
CA SER A 63 2.63 7.75 -3.36
C SER A 63 1.67 7.32 -2.25
N LEU A 64 1.74 7.98 -1.09
CA LEU A 64 0.97 7.63 0.09
C LEU A 64 -0.01 8.76 0.41
N GLY A 65 -1.31 8.44 0.35
CA GLY A 65 -2.37 9.38 0.71
C GLY A 65 -2.41 9.68 2.21
N LYS A 66 -3.07 10.79 2.57
CA LYS A 66 -3.32 11.14 3.98
C LYS A 66 -4.20 10.07 4.65
N PRO A 67 -4.08 9.89 5.98
CA PRO A 67 -4.94 8.97 6.72
C PRO A 67 -6.40 9.42 6.62
N LYS A 68 -7.30 8.47 6.38
CA LYS A 68 -8.75 8.70 6.37
C LYS A 68 -9.40 7.92 7.50
N GLN A 69 -10.39 8.53 8.14
CA GLN A 69 -11.23 7.83 9.12
C GLN A 69 -12.45 7.25 8.42
N GLY A 70 -12.78 6.00 8.71
CA GLY A 70 -13.93 5.32 8.15
C GLY A 70 -14.64 4.46 9.20
N LYS A 71 -15.68 3.76 8.75
CA LYS A 71 -16.39 2.75 9.53
C LYS A 71 -16.29 1.39 8.84
N ASP A 72 -16.13 0.33 9.61
CA ASP A 72 -16.20 -1.02 9.10
C ASP A 72 -17.66 -1.46 8.85
N ARG A 73 -17.86 -2.72 8.41
CA ARG A 73 -19.21 -3.25 8.14
C ARG A 73 -20.13 -3.28 9.38
N LYS A 74 -19.57 -3.25 10.59
CA LYS A 74 -20.30 -3.23 11.86
C LYS A 74 -20.46 -1.80 12.42
N GLY A 75 -20.04 -0.77 11.68
CA GLY A 75 -20.07 0.62 12.13
C GLY A 75 -18.93 1.02 13.06
N ALA A 76 -17.99 0.12 13.35
CA ALA A 76 -16.85 0.43 14.23
C ALA A 76 -15.83 1.30 13.48
N PRO A 77 -15.17 2.26 14.17
CA PRO A 77 -14.18 3.13 13.54
C PRO A 77 -12.98 2.32 13.03
N CYS A 78 -12.45 2.73 11.88
CA CYS A 78 -11.26 2.16 11.27
C CYS A 78 -10.46 3.25 10.55
N ASP A 79 -9.16 3.02 10.41
CA ASP A 79 -8.29 3.91 9.63
C ASP A 79 -8.11 3.32 8.23
N VAL A 80 -8.05 4.20 7.22
CA VAL A 80 -7.95 3.84 5.81
C VAL A 80 -6.82 4.65 5.17
N TYR A 81 -5.94 3.96 4.45
CA TYR A 81 -4.80 4.56 3.75
C TYR A 81 -4.84 4.20 2.27
N ASP A 82 -4.49 5.14 1.40
CA ASP A 82 -4.30 4.88 -0.03
C ASP A 82 -2.80 4.76 -0.32
N PHE A 83 -2.37 3.57 -0.72
CA PHE A 83 -1.01 3.26 -1.12
C PHE A 83 -0.98 3.08 -2.63
N VAL A 84 -0.49 4.09 -3.34
CA VAL A 84 -0.53 4.14 -4.81
C VAL A 84 0.81 3.71 -5.38
N VAL A 85 0.78 2.72 -6.28
CA VAL A 85 1.96 2.22 -7.01
C VAL A 85 1.73 2.28 -8.52
N HIS A 86 2.73 1.97 -9.32
CA HIS A 86 2.53 1.79 -10.76
C HIS A 86 1.60 0.59 -11.07
N PRO A 87 0.79 0.60 -12.14
CA PRO A 87 -0.06 -0.52 -12.55
C PRO A 87 0.68 -1.85 -12.66
N ILE A 88 1.90 -1.85 -13.23
CA ILE A 88 2.76 -3.06 -13.32
C ILE A 88 3.06 -3.64 -11.93
N THR A 89 3.42 -2.79 -10.96
CA THR A 89 3.69 -3.22 -9.58
C THR A 89 2.45 -3.86 -8.96
N LYS A 90 1.27 -3.25 -9.16
CA LYS A 90 0.00 -3.80 -8.71
C LYS A 90 -0.29 -5.15 -9.36
N GLU A 91 -0.12 -5.28 -10.67
CA GLU A 91 -0.35 -6.54 -11.39
C GLU A 91 0.58 -7.66 -10.92
N MET A 92 1.86 -7.36 -10.72
CA MET A 92 2.81 -8.29 -10.14
C MET A 92 2.37 -8.75 -8.75
N ALA A 93 1.90 -7.83 -7.91
CA ALA A 93 1.40 -8.16 -6.57
C ALA A 93 0.11 -9.02 -6.62
N VAL A 94 -0.70 -8.90 -7.66
CA VAL A 94 -1.87 -9.78 -7.83
C VAL A 94 -1.44 -11.20 -8.23
N ARG A 95 -0.40 -11.33 -9.07
CA ARG A 95 0.02 -12.61 -9.65
C ARG A 95 1.01 -13.40 -8.78
N ASP A 96 1.86 -12.72 -8.01
CA ASP A 96 2.91 -13.33 -7.19
C ASP A 96 2.67 -13.02 -5.70
N ALA A 97 2.37 -14.07 -4.92
CA ALA A 97 2.07 -13.93 -3.50
C ALA A 97 3.27 -13.45 -2.66
N ARG A 98 4.51 -13.79 -3.05
CA ARG A 98 5.73 -13.34 -2.37
C ARG A 98 5.96 -11.86 -2.66
N PHE A 99 5.79 -11.44 -3.91
CA PHE A 99 5.88 -10.03 -4.27
C PHE A 99 4.75 -9.21 -3.63
N ARG A 100 3.54 -9.76 -3.54
CA ARG A 100 2.45 -9.16 -2.76
C ARG A 100 2.87 -8.92 -1.31
N GLY A 101 3.43 -9.93 -0.65
CA GLY A 101 3.92 -9.81 0.72
C GLY A 101 4.92 -8.65 0.88
N LEU A 102 5.85 -8.52 -0.07
CA LEU A 102 6.79 -7.40 -0.10
C LEU A 102 6.08 -6.04 -0.25
N VAL A 103 5.15 -5.90 -1.22
CA VAL A 103 4.38 -4.66 -1.44
C VAL A 103 3.60 -4.28 -0.18
N VAL A 104 2.98 -5.26 0.48
CA VAL A 104 2.22 -5.03 1.72
C VAL A 104 3.14 -4.61 2.87
N GLU A 105 4.30 -5.25 3.03
CA GLU A 105 5.30 -4.86 4.04
C GLU A 105 5.76 -3.41 3.80
N THR A 106 6.13 -3.07 2.56
CA THR A 106 6.53 -1.70 2.19
C THR A 106 5.42 -0.70 2.47
N ALA A 107 4.16 -1.04 2.21
CA ALA A 107 3.03 -0.18 2.52
C ALA A 107 2.90 0.07 4.03
N MET A 108 3.00 -0.98 4.84
CA MET A 108 2.95 -0.87 6.29
C MET A 108 4.10 -0.02 6.84
N GLU A 109 5.34 -0.29 6.40
CA GLU A 109 6.52 0.48 6.81
C GLU A 109 6.39 1.97 6.49
N ASN A 110 5.89 2.32 5.29
CA ASN A 110 5.69 3.71 4.91
C ASN A 110 4.58 4.38 5.73
N ILE A 111 3.49 3.68 6.04
CA ILE A 111 2.42 4.19 6.90
C ILE A 111 2.94 4.44 8.33
N GLU A 112 3.68 3.48 8.91
CA GLU A 112 4.28 3.62 10.24
C GLU A 112 5.27 4.78 10.29
N LYS A 113 6.09 4.94 9.25
CA LYS A 113 7.07 6.02 9.15
C LYS A 113 6.43 7.40 9.05
N ASN A 114 5.35 7.56 8.28
CA ASN A 114 4.74 8.87 8.00
C ASN A 114 3.66 9.28 9.01
N PHE A 115 2.99 8.32 9.65
CA PHE A 115 1.83 8.59 10.51
C PHE A 115 1.94 7.97 11.91
N SER A 116 3.01 7.22 12.18
CA SER A 116 3.31 6.60 13.47
C SER A 116 2.27 5.63 14.08
N PRO A 117 1.38 4.93 13.33
CA PRO A 117 0.69 3.77 13.90
C PRO A 117 1.71 2.64 14.13
N LYS A 118 1.31 1.61 14.89
CA LYS A 118 2.05 0.34 14.99
C LYS A 118 1.18 -0.75 14.39
N LEU A 119 1.47 -1.22 13.20
CA LEU A 119 0.62 -2.16 12.47
C LEU A 119 0.98 -3.61 12.78
N ASP A 120 -0.05 -4.45 12.88
CA ASP A 120 0.10 -5.90 12.91
C ASP A 120 0.61 -6.40 11.56
N ARG A 121 1.64 -7.25 11.59
CA ARG A 121 2.19 -7.87 10.37
C ARG A 121 1.33 -9.07 9.93
N SER A 122 0.38 -9.51 10.76
CA SER A 122 -0.71 -10.38 10.31
C SER A 122 -1.75 -9.56 9.57
N TRP A 123 -1.98 -9.89 8.29
CA TRP A 123 -2.96 -9.22 7.45
C TRP A 123 -3.79 -10.22 6.65
N THR A 124 -4.94 -9.74 6.17
CA THR A 124 -5.86 -10.47 5.29
C THR A 124 -6.22 -9.61 4.08
N GLN A 125 -6.67 -10.23 2.99
CA GLN A 125 -7.14 -9.53 1.79
C GLN A 125 -8.65 -9.71 1.65
N PRO A 126 -9.49 -8.73 2.02
CA PRO A 126 -10.92 -8.78 1.78
C PRO A 126 -11.24 -8.84 0.27
N LYS A 127 -12.39 -9.41 -0.09
CA LYS A 127 -12.89 -9.47 -1.47
C LYS A 127 -13.48 -8.12 -1.91
N MET A 128 -12.64 -7.10 -1.99
CA MET A 128 -12.97 -5.77 -2.49
C MET A 128 -11.72 -5.10 -3.08
N THR A 129 -11.92 -4.17 -4.01
CA THR A 129 -10.84 -3.46 -4.71
C THR A 129 -10.48 -2.14 -4.04
N TYR A 130 -11.41 -1.56 -3.26
CA TYR A 130 -11.19 -0.32 -2.53
C TYR A 130 -12.08 -0.23 -1.30
N LYS A 131 -11.53 0.27 -0.19
CA LYS A 131 -12.25 0.64 1.02
C LYS A 131 -12.50 2.15 0.99
N GLY A 132 -13.71 2.53 0.60
CA GLY A 132 -14.18 3.91 0.70
C GLY A 132 -14.45 4.34 2.15
N VAL A 133 -14.49 5.66 2.34
CA VAL A 133 -14.96 6.33 3.56
C VAL A 133 -16.11 7.27 3.21
N GLU A 134 -16.85 7.73 4.21
CA GLU A 134 -17.97 8.66 4.01
C GLU A 134 -17.48 9.94 3.32
N GLY A 135 -18.13 10.32 2.22
CA GLY A 135 -17.70 11.45 1.37
C GLY A 135 -16.51 11.16 0.44
N ALA A 136 -15.94 9.96 0.48
CA ALA A 136 -14.86 9.54 -0.40
C ALA A 136 -14.92 8.04 -0.75
N GLU A 137 -15.89 7.69 -1.60
CA GLU A 137 -16.21 6.29 -1.97
C GLU A 137 -15.22 5.69 -2.98
N GLN A 138 -14.49 6.53 -3.72
CA GLN A 138 -13.47 6.15 -4.69
C GLN A 138 -12.10 6.75 -4.31
N PRO A 139 -10.99 6.36 -4.95
CA PRO A 139 -9.73 7.06 -4.77
C PRO A 139 -9.86 8.50 -5.26
N HIS A 140 -9.34 9.46 -4.49
CA HIS A 140 -9.42 10.88 -4.81
C HIS A 140 -8.07 11.38 -5.31
N ALA A 141 -8.12 12.54 -5.98
CA ALA A 141 -6.94 13.19 -6.48
C ALA A 141 -5.97 13.51 -5.33
N MET A 142 -4.73 13.07 -5.47
CA MET A 142 -3.64 13.31 -4.53
C MET A 142 -2.67 14.31 -5.15
N ALA A 143 -2.24 15.25 -4.31
CA ALA A 143 -1.26 16.28 -4.61
C ALA A 143 0.11 15.84 -4.11
#